data_AF-A0A7T4YIE3-F1
#
_entry.id   AF-A0A7T4YIE3-F1
#
_cell.length_a   1.000
_cell.length_b   1.000
_cell.length_c   1.000
_cell.angle_alpha   90.00
_cell.angle_beta   90.00
_cell.angle_gamma   90.00
#
_symmetry.space_group_name_H-M   'P 1'
#
loop_
_entity.id
_entity.type
_entity.pdbx_description
1 polymer ?
#
loop_
_entity_poly.entity_id
_entity_poly.type
_entity_poly.pdbx_seq_one_letter_code
_entity_poly.pdbx_strand_id
1 'polypeptide(L)'
;MNTSRSLSAFLAMGLAFSGAGVATAGLHDSDADFYGRTGDVMAINLAAVFGGSSFSGLTFNGAGGFDVPSTTNWTGNSFSSTGQFFLIPDVDGGSSNDLNINAKGFQGTLQGNVTVDGVLKSFEVTVREGYTGNGRGMVVDAGDTVSVAGQQHRLNYLGYPTKGGSSLVVDGDYGPASTKAVQLFQASFGNSKPSYMDGVVGPNTTKWLNSANAPQWVELVDPDPQTGYFDPYDGNGNFDILPGTDPGGGRSGATPQPERWATNWAVETIKAASAAVSGTQVINGMSTDDGWGSSKWHQTHQAGMDIDLNVPGSVMNYGNGYLSSSEQGVVNEMVAFVQNAAEGCEIYKLIISNTDVRDAFNDKMDDLGLSAYAVGDSSGVHLNHVHMDLRTTGATTMTADAAGDFDISGGIDAFDIDLLYKNLGGDASIFNLAATSTLVTQKDVDYLVRDILDTQYGDADLDGDVDFGDFSALMDNFTGELGLREGSEGWATGDWDGDWDVDAADLAMFDLYQTAGFNASQQAVYDDFVATMIPEPLSGSLMILGGLGLLMRRRNA
;
A
#
# COMPACT_ATOMS: atom_id res chain seq x y z
N MET A 1 -30.32 76.41 18.36
CA MET A 1 -30.80 75.29 19.19
C MET A 1 -31.02 74.12 18.23
N ASN A 2 -30.04 73.21 18.18
CA ASN A 2 -30.09 71.87 18.82
C ASN A 2 -31.02 70.93 18.02
N THR A 3 -30.65 69.75 17.52
CA THR A 3 -29.64 68.71 17.88
C THR A 3 -29.65 67.69 16.71
N SER A 4 -28.54 67.26 16.10
CA SER A 4 -27.55 66.22 16.46
C SER A 4 -27.96 64.74 16.26
N ARG A 5 -27.01 63.97 15.66
CA ARG A 5 -26.78 62.48 15.66
C ARG A 5 -27.71 61.61 14.80
N SER A 6 -27.30 60.47 14.22
CA SER A 6 -26.03 59.76 13.99
C SER A 6 -26.33 58.50 13.15
N LEU A 7 -25.32 58.00 12.43
CA LEU A 7 -24.97 56.60 12.13
C LEU A 7 -26.03 55.47 11.99
N SER A 8 -25.73 54.60 11.01
CA SER A 8 -25.99 53.15 10.92
C SER A 8 -27.11 52.70 9.98
N ALA A 9 -26.72 52.10 8.85
CA ALA A 9 -26.91 50.67 8.55
C ALA A 9 -26.62 50.39 7.06
N PHE A 10 -25.37 50.03 6.75
CA PHE A 10 -25.05 49.30 5.52
C PHE A 10 -25.42 47.84 5.78
N LEU A 11 -26.34 47.33 4.97
CA LEU A 11 -26.87 45.97 5.07
C LEU A 11 -25.85 45.01 4.45
N ALA A 12 -25.17 44.24 5.30
CA ALA A 12 -24.41 43.07 4.89
C ALA A 12 -25.38 42.02 4.33
N MET A 13 -25.26 41.70 3.04
CA MET A 13 -25.96 40.59 2.41
C MET A 13 -24.95 39.46 2.29
N GLY A 14 -24.85 38.67 3.37
CA GLY A 14 -24.10 37.42 3.37
C GLY A 14 -24.81 36.40 2.48
N LEU A 15 -24.21 36.10 1.33
CA LEU A 15 -24.46 34.86 0.61
C LEU A 15 -23.64 33.78 1.30
N ALA A 16 -24.32 33.00 2.15
CA ALA A 16 -23.79 31.74 2.66
C ALA A 16 -23.77 30.73 1.51
N PHE A 17 -22.62 30.56 0.86
CA PHE A 17 -22.30 29.30 0.21
C PHE A 17 -21.92 28.32 1.30
N SER A 18 -22.74 27.28 1.46
CA SER A 18 -22.39 26.10 2.25
C SER A 18 -21.29 25.36 1.51
N GLY A 19 -20.03 25.75 1.75
CA GLY A 19 -18.88 24.91 1.46
C GLY A 19 -19.04 23.62 2.26
N ALA A 20 -19.10 22.50 1.55
CA ALA A 20 -18.80 21.21 2.15
C ALA A 20 -17.43 21.37 2.82
N GLY A 21 -17.34 21.06 4.11
CA GLY A 21 -16.06 21.03 4.80
C GLY A 21 -15.20 19.97 4.15
N VAL A 22 -14.33 20.40 3.23
CA VAL A 22 -13.07 19.72 2.99
C VAL A 22 -12.38 19.76 4.33
N ALA A 23 -12.13 18.59 4.90
CA ALA A 23 -11.30 18.48 6.07
C ALA A 23 -9.95 19.09 5.68
N THR A 24 -9.65 20.28 6.19
CA THR A 24 -8.28 20.76 6.26
C THR A 24 -7.56 19.75 7.14
N ALA A 25 -6.95 18.74 6.53
CA ALA A 25 -5.84 18.04 7.14
C ALA A 25 -4.80 19.13 7.36
N GLY A 26 -4.79 19.73 8.55
CA GLY A 26 -3.82 20.75 8.87
C GLY A 26 -2.45 20.16 8.60
N LEU A 27 -1.67 20.81 7.75
CA LEU A 27 -0.23 20.63 7.72
C LEU A 27 0.23 20.77 9.17
N HIS A 28 0.55 19.66 9.81
CA HIS A 28 1.21 19.73 11.10
C HIS A 28 2.60 20.31 10.82
N ASP A 29 2.92 21.39 11.55
CA ASP A 29 4.16 22.18 11.51
C ASP A 29 5.40 21.34 11.90
N SER A 30 5.70 20.35 11.07
CA SER A 30 6.87 19.50 11.18
C SER A 30 7.99 20.09 10.32
N ASP A 31 9.24 20.02 10.77
CA ASP A 31 10.34 20.50 9.93
C ASP A 31 10.58 19.59 8.69
N ALA A 32 10.12 18.34 8.69
CA ALA A 32 10.31 17.36 7.60
C ALA A 32 9.26 16.24 7.63
N ASP A 33 8.86 15.75 6.45
CA ASP A 33 7.92 14.61 6.31
C ASP A 33 8.56 13.45 5.54
N PHE A 34 8.24 12.23 5.97
CA PHE A 34 8.66 10.99 5.33
C PHE A 34 7.46 10.09 5.07
N TYR A 35 7.48 9.38 3.95
CA TYR A 35 6.41 8.47 3.55
C TYR A 35 6.94 7.07 3.31
N GLY A 36 6.09 6.09 3.57
CA GLY A 36 6.34 4.69 3.24
C GLY A 36 5.12 3.84 3.50
N ARG A 37 5.27 2.52 3.34
CA ARG A 37 4.16 1.58 3.44
C ARG A 37 4.39 0.56 4.55
N THR A 38 3.31 -0.01 5.07
CA THR A 38 3.32 -0.96 6.19
C THR A 38 4.28 -2.13 5.97
N GLY A 39 4.34 -2.68 4.76
CA GLY A 39 5.18 -3.83 4.41
C GLY A 39 6.62 -3.52 4.03
N ASP A 40 7.10 -2.29 4.30
CA ASP A 40 8.44 -1.84 3.95
C ASP A 40 9.29 -1.54 5.19
N VAL A 41 10.61 -1.73 5.07
CA VAL A 41 11.58 -1.16 6.01
C VAL A 41 11.90 0.26 5.55
N MET A 42 11.50 1.24 6.34
CA MET A 42 11.60 2.64 5.97
C MET A 42 12.92 3.23 6.47
N ALA A 43 13.83 3.57 5.56
CA ALA A 43 15.05 4.28 5.89
C ALA A 43 14.75 5.78 6.06
N ILE A 44 14.93 6.32 7.25
CA ILE A 44 14.76 7.74 7.53
C ILE A 44 16.14 8.39 7.64
N ASN A 45 16.39 9.44 6.85
CA ASN A 45 17.66 10.13 6.80
C ASN A 45 17.46 11.61 7.17
N LEU A 46 17.61 11.94 8.44
CA LEU A 46 17.40 13.31 8.92
C LEU A 46 18.53 14.26 8.50
N ALA A 47 19.75 13.74 8.30
CA ALA A 47 20.87 14.55 7.82
C ALA A 47 20.67 15.02 6.38
N ALA A 48 19.99 14.22 5.57
CA ALA A 48 19.61 14.64 4.23
C ALA A 48 18.71 15.87 4.26
N VAL A 49 17.78 15.97 5.21
CA VAL A 49 16.78 17.05 5.24
C VAL A 49 17.26 18.26 6.04
N PHE A 50 17.81 18.04 7.23
CA PHE A 50 18.21 19.12 8.14
C PHE A 50 19.67 19.54 8.00
N GLY A 51 20.48 18.77 7.24
CA GLY A 51 21.93 18.90 7.28
C GLY A 51 22.50 18.59 8.66
N GLY A 52 23.62 19.23 8.99
CA GLY A 52 24.27 19.12 10.29
C GLY A 52 25.21 17.92 10.45
N SER A 53 25.91 17.88 11.58
CA SER A 53 26.99 16.92 11.84
C SER A 53 26.81 16.07 13.10
N SER A 54 25.86 16.45 13.96
CA SER A 54 25.57 15.79 15.23
C SER A 54 24.06 15.65 15.45
N PHE A 55 23.60 14.44 15.75
CA PHE A 55 22.20 14.11 16.00
C PHE A 55 22.02 13.48 17.39
N SER A 56 21.00 13.91 18.13
CA SER A 56 20.71 13.36 19.46
C SER A 56 19.24 13.57 19.84
N GLY A 57 18.81 12.98 20.96
CA GLY A 57 17.46 13.24 21.50
C GLY A 57 16.32 12.78 20.59
N LEU A 58 16.52 11.72 19.78
CA LEU A 58 15.47 11.14 18.95
C LEU A 58 14.33 10.62 19.85
N THR A 59 13.12 11.13 19.63
CA THR A 59 11.90 10.69 20.32
C THR A 59 10.76 10.53 19.34
N PHE A 60 9.87 9.58 19.60
CA PHE A 60 8.60 9.39 18.88
C PHE A 60 7.42 9.51 19.84
N ASN A 61 6.42 10.32 19.48
CA ASN A 61 5.14 10.36 20.15
C ASN A 61 4.17 9.40 19.43
N GLY A 62 3.39 8.63 20.20
CA GLY A 62 2.37 7.74 19.63
C GLY A 62 2.86 6.39 19.08
N ALA A 63 4.09 5.97 19.38
CA ALA A 63 4.73 4.75 18.87
C ALA A 63 4.23 3.42 19.50
N GLY A 64 2.95 3.30 19.86
CA GLY A 64 2.39 2.00 20.18
C GLY A 64 2.34 1.16 18.90
N GLY A 65 2.92 -0.05 18.91
CA GLY A 65 2.97 -0.91 17.70
C GLY A 65 4.11 -0.58 16.74
N PHE A 66 5.24 -0.07 17.23
CA PHE A 66 6.45 0.05 16.43
C PHE A 66 7.64 -0.47 17.21
N ASP A 67 8.46 -1.32 16.57
CA ASP A 67 9.83 -1.44 16.98
C ASP A 67 10.56 -0.27 16.31
N VAL A 68 11.04 0.67 17.10
CA VAL A 68 12.13 1.56 16.69
C VAL A 68 13.37 0.89 17.27
N PRO A 69 13.92 -0.16 16.63
CA PRO A 69 15.20 -0.63 17.09
C PRO A 69 16.13 0.58 17.04
N SER A 70 16.98 0.72 18.05
CA SER A 70 18.14 1.58 17.93
C SER A 70 19.03 0.98 16.83
N THR A 71 18.68 1.19 15.55
CA THR A 71 19.28 0.56 14.37
C THR A 71 20.60 1.21 13.99
N THR A 72 21.35 1.74 14.96
CA THR A 72 22.70 2.27 14.75
C THR A 72 23.70 1.24 14.23
N ASN A 73 23.29 -0.03 14.02
CA ASN A 73 24.20 -1.12 13.65
C ASN A 73 23.87 -1.87 12.35
N TRP A 74 22.74 -1.65 11.68
CA TRP A 74 22.55 -2.32 10.37
C TRP A 74 23.53 -1.77 9.34
N THR A 75 23.63 -0.45 9.22
CA THR A 75 24.61 0.18 8.32
C THR A 75 26.01 0.26 8.91
N GLY A 76 26.20 -0.15 10.17
CA GLY A 76 27.45 0.01 10.93
C GLY A 76 27.76 1.46 11.33
N ASN A 77 26.91 2.43 10.99
CA ASN A 77 27.10 3.84 11.28
C ASN A 77 26.17 4.32 12.40
N SER A 78 26.69 5.16 13.30
CA SER A 78 25.88 5.70 14.39
C SER A 78 24.87 6.74 13.91
N PHE A 79 23.64 6.69 14.45
CA PHE A 79 22.64 7.75 14.27
C PHE A 79 23.22 9.11 14.63
N SER A 80 24.00 9.19 15.72
CA SER A 80 24.57 10.46 16.19
C SER A 80 25.46 11.18 15.18
N SER A 81 26.02 10.46 14.20
CA SER A 81 26.88 11.04 13.15
C SER A 81 26.21 11.09 11.78
N THR A 82 25.11 10.36 11.57
CA THR A 82 24.48 10.20 10.25
C THR A 82 23.06 10.72 10.18
N GLY A 83 22.40 10.93 11.33
CA GLY A 83 20.97 11.23 11.38
C GLY A 83 20.08 10.12 10.82
N GLN A 84 20.64 8.93 10.53
CA GLN A 84 19.92 7.85 9.87
C GLN A 84 19.42 6.80 10.87
N PHE A 85 18.17 6.39 10.72
CA PHE A 85 17.58 5.26 11.42
C PHE A 85 16.57 4.54 10.51
N PHE A 86 16.05 3.40 10.95
CA PHE A 86 15.05 2.63 10.21
C PHE A 86 13.79 2.46 11.04
N LEU A 87 12.63 2.61 10.40
CA LEU A 87 11.33 2.35 10.97
C LEU A 87 10.76 1.06 10.39
N ILE A 88 10.21 0.21 11.24
CA ILE A 88 9.57 -1.06 10.88
C ILE A 88 8.11 -0.98 11.35
N PRO A 89 7.15 -0.73 10.45
CA PRO A 89 5.74 -0.72 10.83
C PRO A 89 5.26 -2.07 11.34
N ASP A 90 4.33 -2.11 12.28
CA ASP A 90 3.70 -3.37 12.69
C ASP A 90 2.82 -3.93 11.56
N VAL A 91 2.89 -5.24 11.36
CA VAL A 91 2.15 -5.98 10.31
C VAL A 91 0.88 -6.66 10.82
N ASP A 92 0.73 -6.78 12.15
CA ASP A 92 -0.40 -7.47 12.78
C ASP A 92 -1.58 -6.50 13.04
N GLY A 93 -1.31 -5.19 13.12
CA GLY A 93 -2.30 -4.12 13.24
C GLY A 93 -2.85 -3.94 14.67
N GLY A 94 -3.83 -3.05 14.83
CA GLY A 94 -4.54 -2.90 16.11
C GLY A 94 -3.83 -2.04 17.17
N SER A 95 -2.88 -1.21 16.76
CA SER A 95 -2.36 -0.16 17.62
C SER A 95 -3.38 0.99 17.76
N SER A 96 -3.29 1.76 18.84
CA SER A 96 -4.29 2.79 19.16
C SER A 96 -4.35 3.98 18.17
N ASN A 97 -3.40 4.07 17.25
CA ASN A 97 -3.25 5.16 16.29
C ASN A 97 -3.38 4.70 14.83
N ASP A 98 -3.81 3.45 14.63
CA ASP A 98 -4.04 2.88 13.31
C ASP A 98 -5.29 3.51 12.67
N LEU A 99 -5.13 4.18 11.54
CA LEU A 99 -6.19 4.88 10.82
C LEU A 99 -7.12 3.95 10.05
N ASN A 100 -6.68 2.71 9.74
CA ASN A 100 -7.48 1.74 9.01
C ASN A 100 -7.35 0.33 9.58
N ILE A 101 -8.11 0.04 10.63
CA ILE A 101 -8.13 -1.27 11.30
C ILE A 101 -8.52 -2.47 10.41
N ASN A 102 -9.07 -2.21 9.21
CA ASN A 102 -9.44 -3.28 8.27
C ASN A 102 -8.33 -3.58 7.26
N ALA A 103 -7.33 -2.72 7.14
CA ALA A 103 -6.15 -2.96 6.33
C ALA A 103 -5.11 -3.76 7.14
N LYS A 104 -4.16 -4.37 6.42
CA LYS A 104 -3.14 -5.22 7.05
C LYS A 104 -2.03 -4.36 7.65
N GLY A 105 -1.80 -4.52 8.96
CA GLY A 105 -0.79 -3.83 9.74
C GLY A 105 -1.12 -2.35 10.00
N PHE A 106 -0.17 -1.57 10.50
CA PHE A 106 -0.38 -0.17 10.88
C PHE A 106 -0.45 0.78 9.68
N GLN A 107 -1.43 1.70 9.68
CA GLN A 107 -1.41 2.92 8.87
C GLN A 107 -1.62 4.17 9.74
N GLY A 108 -0.87 5.24 9.46
CA GLY A 108 -1.01 6.49 10.20
C GLY A 108 0.26 7.32 10.24
N THR A 109 0.20 8.44 10.94
CA THR A 109 1.30 9.39 11.05
C THR A 109 1.96 9.32 12.42
N LEU A 110 3.29 9.23 12.42
CA LEU A 110 4.13 9.26 13.60
C LEU A 110 4.83 10.61 13.70
N GLN A 111 4.73 11.24 14.87
CA GLN A 111 5.43 12.49 15.15
C GLN A 111 6.73 12.22 15.90
N GLY A 112 7.81 12.81 15.42
CA GLY A 112 9.15 12.69 15.97
C GLY A 112 9.80 14.04 16.29
N ASN A 113 10.76 14.01 17.21
CA ASN A 113 11.67 15.13 17.44
C ASN A 113 13.12 14.63 17.48
N VAL A 114 14.05 15.49 17.07
CA VAL A 114 15.50 15.26 17.09
C VAL A 114 16.22 16.56 17.41
N THR A 115 17.41 16.50 18.00
CA THR A 115 18.33 17.65 18.12
C THR A 115 19.45 17.52 17.09
N VAL A 116 19.56 18.49 16.17
CA VAL A 116 20.58 18.60 15.12
C VAL A 116 21.53 19.75 15.45
N ASP A 117 22.82 19.44 15.65
CA ASP A 117 23.86 20.43 16.04
C ASP A 117 23.44 21.34 17.23
N GLY A 118 22.63 20.81 18.14
CA GLY A 118 22.13 21.53 19.33
C GLY A 118 20.78 22.23 19.16
N VAL A 119 20.17 22.19 17.96
CA VAL A 119 18.86 22.78 17.66
C VAL A 119 17.79 21.68 17.60
N LEU A 120 16.69 21.86 18.32
CA LEU A 120 15.55 20.94 18.25
C LEU A 120 14.83 21.07 16.91
N LYS A 121 14.49 19.94 16.30
CA LYS A 121 13.79 19.79 15.04
C LYS A 121 12.67 18.76 15.17
N SER A 122 11.53 19.02 14.55
CA SER A 122 10.39 18.09 14.48
C SER A 122 10.37 17.38 13.11
N PHE A 123 9.79 16.19 13.05
CA PHE A 123 9.56 15.50 11.77
C PHE A 123 8.35 14.58 11.89
N GLU A 124 7.77 14.20 10.75
CA GLU A 124 6.68 13.24 10.68
C GLU A 124 7.01 12.07 9.76
N VAL A 125 6.45 10.90 10.07
CA VAL A 125 6.51 9.71 9.22
C VAL A 125 5.12 9.17 9.00
N THR A 126 4.63 9.24 7.77
CA THR A 126 3.32 8.71 7.38
C THR A 126 3.48 7.33 6.77
N VAL A 127 2.79 6.35 7.36
CA VAL A 127 2.75 4.96 6.91
C VAL A 127 1.41 4.70 6.23
N ARG A 128 1.45 4.28 4.97
CA ARG A 128 0.28 3.89 4.19
C ARG A 128 0.15 2.38 4.07
N GLU A 129 -1.03 1.95 3.63
CA GLU A 129 -1.30 0.55 3.36
C GLU A 129 -0.40 -0.01 2.25
N GLY A 130 -0.11 -1.31 2.36
CA GLY A 130 0.55 -2.07 1.31
C GLY A 130 2.05 -2.16 1.49
N TYR A 131 2.75 -2.32 0.36
CA TYR A 131 4.20 -2.43 0.29
C TYR A 131 4.69 -1.94 -1.07
N THR A 132 5.98 -1.60 -1.15
CA THR A 132 6.57 -1.08 -2.38
C THR A 132 7.10 -2.21 -3.26
N GLY A 133 6.57 -2.33 -4.48
CA GLY A 133 7.07 -3.29 -5.47
C GLY A 133 8.17 -2.73 -6.38
N ASN A 134 8.26 -1.41 -6.50
CA ASN A 134 9.32 -0.73 -7.24
C ASN A 134 9.63 0.62 -6.59
N GLY A 135 10.90 0.99 -6.46
CA GLY A 135 11.33 2.20 -5.77
C GLY A 135 11.89 1.97 -4.37
N ARG A 136 11.88 3.03 -3.56
CA ARG A 136 12.45 3.06 -2.20
C ARG A 136 11.53 2.30 -1.26
N GLY A 137 11.94 1.10 -0.87
CA GLY A 137 11.12 0.17 -0.09
C GLY A 137 10.95 -1.17 -0.79
N MET A 138 11.31 -1.28 -2.09
CA MET A 138 11.38 -2.57 -2.75
C MET A 138 12.37 -3.48 -2.00
N VAL A 139 12.03 -4.76 -1.91
CA VAL A 139 12.98 -5.76 -1.45
C VAL A 139 14.03 -5.98 -2.54
N VAL A 140 15.28 -6.07 -2.15
CA VAL A 140 16.40 -6.42 -3.04
C VAL A 140 17.08 -7.70 -2.57
N ASP A 141 17.95 -8.26 -3.41
CA ASP A 141 18.77 -9.43 -3.07
C ASP A 141 19.60 -9.15 -1.79
N ALA A 142 19.87 -10.19 -1.00
CA ALA A 142 20.53 -10.08 0.31
C ALA A 142 22.01 -9.67 0.16
N GLY A 143 22.27 -8.36 0.02
CA GLY A 143 23.61 -7.78 -0.08
C GLY A 143 24.14 -7.18 1.22
N ASP A 144 23.24 -6.76 2.10
CA ASP A 144 23.54 -6.17 3.40
C ASP A 144 22.42 -6.47 4.42
N THR A 145 22.65 -6.08 5.68
CA THR A 145 21.73 -6.25 6.81
C THR A 145 20.39 -5.55 6.60
N VAL A 146 20.37 -4.38 5.95
CA VAL A 146 19.14 -3.63 5.66
C VAL A 146 18.30 -4.40 4.63
N SER A 147 18.93 -4.95 3.61
CA SER A 147 18.28 -5.78 2.59
C SER A 147 17.68 -7.04 3.21
N VAL A 148 18.40 -7.69 4.13
CA VAL A 148 17.89 -8.85 4.88
C VAL A 148 16.71 -8.46 5.77
N ALA A 149 16.79 -7.34 6.48
CA ALA A 149 15.67 -6.84 7.28
C ALA A 149 14.45 -6.55 6.40
N GLY A 150 14.63 -5.94 5.23
CA GLY A 150 13.58 -5.73 4.25
C GLY A 150 12.92 -7.04 3.80
N GLN A 151 13.70 -8.10 3.57
CA GLN A 151 13.18 -9.43 3.24
C GLN A 151 12.38 -10.04 4.39
N GLN A 152 12.91 -9.99 5.62
CA GLN A 152 12.23 -10.51 6.81
C GLN A 152 10.90 -9.79 7.05
N HIS A 153 10.92 -8.46 6.95
CA HIS A 153 9.73 -7.64 7.14
C HIS A 153 8.68 -7.88 6.05
N ARG A 154 9.10 -7.96 4.78
CA ARG A 154 8.17 -8.27 3.69
C ARG A 154 7.54 -9.65 3.84
N LEU A 155 8.29 -10.65 4.30
CA LEU A 155 7.74 -11.99 4.58
C LEU A 155 6.71 -11.94 5.71
N ASN A 156 7.00 -11.22 6.80
CA ASN A 156 6.03 -10.99 7.87
C ASN A 156 4.77 -10.30 7.35
N TYR A 157 4.92 -9.24 6.55
CA TYR A 157 3.79 -8.54 5.92
C TYR A 157 2.98 -9.47 5.00
N LEU A 158 3.63 -10.36 4.25
CA LEU A 158 2.95 -11.37 3.44
C LEU A 158 2.44 -12.56 4.27
N GLY A 159 2.66 -12.58 5.60
CA GLY A 159 2.16 -13.58 6.53
C GLY A 159 3.01 -14.86 6.64
N TYR A 160 4.17 -14.92 5.99
CA TYR A 160 5.00 -16.13 5.95
C TYR A 160 5.78 -16.33 7.25
N PRO A 161 5.46 -17.37 8.05
CA PRO A 161 6.05 -17.53 9.36
C PRO A 161 7.36 -18.33 9.30
N THR A 162 8.03 -18.38 10.43
CA THR A 162 9.04 -19.38 10.73
C THR A 162 8.45 -20.79 10.75
N LYS A 163 9.31 -21.81 10.62
CA LYS A 163 8.91 -23.18 10.95
C LYS A 163 8.50 -23.26 12.43
N GLY A 164 7.25 -23.62 12.69
CA GLY A 164 6.62 -23.54 14.01
C GLY A 164 5.62 -22.38 14.17
N GLY A 165 5.37 -21.59 13.13
CA GLY A 165 4.21 -20.68 13.04
C GLY A 165 4.40 -19.29 13.66
N SER A 166 5.59 -18.97 14.20
CA SER A 166 5.88 -17.63 14.73
C SER A 166 6.36 -16.67 13.65
N SER A 167 6.08 -15.37 13.79
CA SER A 167 6.63 -14.30 12.94
C SER A 167 8.16 -14.26 12.99
N LEU A 168 8.78 -13.78 11.91
CA LEU A 168 10.22 -13.54 11.86
C LEU A 168 10.60 -12.37 12.76
N VAL A 169 11.75 -12.48 13.41
CA VAL A 169 12.42 -11.31 13.98
C VAL A 169 13.07 -10.54 12.82
N VAL A 170 12.82 -9.23 12.76
CA VAL A 170 13.41 -8.35 11.76
C VAL A 170 14.72 -7.80 12.34
N ASP A 171 15.79 -8.57 12.24
CA ASP A 171 17.10 -8.28 12.83
C ASP A 171 18.20 -8.01 11.80
N GLY A 172 17.93 -8.24 10.51
CA GLY A 172 18.94 -8.13 9.44
C GLY A 172 19.92 -9.32 9.39
N ASP A 173 19.71 -10.35 10.20
CA ASP A 173 20.53 -11.56 10.22
C ASP A 173 19.84 -12.70 9.44
N TYR A 174 20.46 -13.12 8.32
CA TYR A 174 19.89 -14.17 7.46
C TYR A 174 20.15 -15.57 8.05
N GLY A 175 19.36 -15.93 9.06
CA GLY A 175 19.48 -17.19 9.80
C GLY A 175 18.60 -18.34 9.30
N PRO A 176 18.57 -19.46 10.06
CA PRO A 176 17.72 -20.60 9.76
C PRO A 176 16.22 -20.26 9.72
N ALA A 177 15.77 -19.31 10.55
CA ALA A 177 14.39 -18.84 10.55
C ALA A 177 14.03 -18.18 9.20
N SER A 178 14.82 -17.21 8.75
CA SER A 178 14.68 -16.55 7.44
C SER A 178 14.73 -17.57 6.30
N THR A 179 15.68 -18.50 6.35
CA THR A 179 15.80 -19.59 5.36
C THR A 179 14.50 -20.40 5.25
N LYS A 180 13.88 -20.77 6.38
CA LYS A 180 12.67 -21.60 6.39
C LYS A 180 11.42 -20.84 5.92
N ALA A 181 11.30 -19.56 6.25
CA ALA A 181 10.23 -18.71 5.75
C ALA A 181 10.35 -18.50 4.23
N VAL A 182 11.57 -18.22 3.73
CA VAL A 182 11.83 -18.10 2.29
C VAL A 182 11.54 -19.41 1.55
N GLN A 183 11.91 -20.55 2.12
CA GLN A 183 11.57 -21.86 1.55
C GLN A 183 10.05 -22.08 1.43
N LEU A 184 9.27 -21.63 2.41
CA LEU A 184 7.81 -21.71 2.35
C LEU A 184 7.24 -20.75 1.28
N PHE A 185 7.74 -19.52 1.23
CA PHE A 185 7.35 -18.54 0.21
C PHE A 185 7.64 -19.04 -1.21
N GLN A 186 8.85 -19.58 -1.44
CA GLN A 186 9.24 -20.18 -2.72
C GLN A 186 8.38 -21.38 -3.09
N ALA A 187 8.02 -22.20 -2.09
CA ALA A 187 7.15 -23.34 -2.28
C ALA A 187 5.75 -22.92 -2.77
N SER A 188 5.20 -21.81 -2.27
CA SER A 188 3.88 -21.31 -2.68
C SER A 188 3.80 -20.95 -4.16
N PHE A 189 4.77 -20.21 -4.71
CA PHE A 189 4.74 -19.90 -6.15
C PHE A 189 5.34 -21.00 -7.03
N GLY A 190 6.02 -21.99 -6.45
CA GLY A 190 6.56 -23.16 -7.16
C GLY A 190 5.65 -24.39 -7.16
N ASN A 191 4.54 -24.38 -6.41
CA ASN A 191 3.75 -25.55 -6.02
C ASN A 191 4.65 -26.78 -5.73
N SER A 192 5.45 -26.67 -4.68
CA SER A 192 6.38 -27.72 -4.28
C SER A 192 6.62 -27.67 -2.78
N LYS A 193 7.29 -28.67 -2.22
CA LYS A 193 7.56 -28.73 -0.79
C LYS A 193 8.60 -27.66 -0.39
N PRO A 194 8.43 -26.99 0.76
CA PRO A 194 9.44 -26.07 1.29
C PRO A 194 10.83 -26.72 1.44
N SER A 195 10.88 -28.01 1.75
CA SER A 195 12.14 -28.77 1.87
C SER A 195 12.94 -28.92 0.56
N TYR A 196 12.33 -28.65 -0.60
CA TYR A 196 12.99 -28.72 -1.91
C TYR A 196 13.47 -27.35 -2.40
N MET A 197 13.12 -26.28 -1.68
CA MET A 197 13.51 -24.91 -2.02
C MET A 197 14.89 -24.59 -1.45
N ASP A 198 15.63 -23.70 -2.12
CA ASP A 198 16.99 -23.34 -1.67
C ASP A 198 16.98 -22.41 -0.45
N GLY A 199 15.88 -21.70 -0.21
CA GLY A 199 15.78 -20.72 0.87
C GLY A 199 16.68 -19.50 0.65
N VAL A 200 16.96 -19.16 -0.61
CA VAL A 200 17.79 -18.01 -1.01
C VAL A 200 16.93 -16.96 -1.70
N VAL A 201 17.08 -15.70 -1.28
CA VAL A 201 16.47 -14.56 -1.97
C VAL A 201 17.33 -14.18 -3.17
N GLY A 202 17.10 -14.85 -4.29
CA GLY A 202 17.64 -14.49 -5.61
C GLY A 202 16.60 -13.80 -6.49
N PRO A 203 16.92 -13.50 -7.77
CA PRO A 203 16.10 -12.63 -8.62
C PRO A 203 14.64 -13.04 -8.78
N ASN A 204 14.34 -14.34 -8.82
CA ASN A 204 12.96 -14.83 -8.91
C ASN A 204 12.19 -14.64 -7.60
N THR A 205 12.84 -14.90 -6.45
CA THR A 205 12.25 -14.65 -5.13
C THR A 205 12.01 -13.16 -4.92
N THR A 206 12.98 -12.32 -5.28
CA THR A 206 12.88 -10.86 -5.22
C THR A 206 11.75 -10.33 -6.09
N LYS A 207 11.60 -10.86 -7.32
CA LYS A 207 10.46 -10.54 -8.20
C LYS A 207 9.13 -10.82 -7.51
N TRP A 208 9.00 -11.98 -6.86
CA TRP A 208 7.77 -12.37 -6.16
C TRP A 208 7.51 -11.54 -4.90
N LEU A 209 8.54 -11.23 -4.10
CA LEU A 209 8.39 -10.38 -2.91
C LEU A 209 7.85 -8.98 -3.25
N ASN A 210 8.12 -8.50 -4.46
CA ASN A 210 7.72 -7.19 -4.99
C ASN A 210 6.55 -7.22 -5.97
N SER A 211 5.90 -8.37 -6.15
CA SER A 211 4.82 -8.58 -7.12
C SER A 211 3.49 -8.08 -6.58
N ALA A 212 2.64 -7.44 -7.39
CA ALA A 212 1.32 -6.98 -6.93
C ALA A 212 0.44 -8.13 -6.42
N ASN A 213 0.55 -9.27 -7.11
CA ASN A 213 -0.13 -10.50 -6.75
C ASN A 213 0.74 -11.44 -5.91
N ALA A 214 1.72 -10.96 -5.15
CA ALA A 214 2.50 -11.83 -4.27
C ALA A 214 1.57 -12.69 -3.40
N PRO A 215 1.78 -14.02 -3.32
CA PRO A 215 0.93 -14.85 -2.48
C PRO A 215 1.08 -14.38 -1.04
N GLN A 216 -0.03 -14.37 -0.30
CA GLN A 216 -0.04 -14.10 1.13
C GLN A 216 -0.41 -15.37 1.88
N TRP A 217 0.28 -15.68 2.97
CA TRP A 217 -0.06 -16.79 3.83
C TRP A 217 -1.15 -16.37 4.81
N VAL A 218 -2.33 -16.98 4.71
CA VAL A 218 -3.52 -16.57 5.44
C VAL A 218 -4.31 -17.77 5.98
N GLU A 219 -5.04 -17.54 7.05
CA GLU A 219 -5.99 -18.50 7.61
C GLU A 219 -7.32 -18.43 6.85
N LEU A 220 -7.87 -19.59 6.48
CA LEU A 220 -9.28 -19.68 6.11
C LEU A 220 -10.10 -19.65 7.40
N VAL A 221 -10.88 -18.57 7.55
CA VAL A 221 -11.82 -18.40 8.66
C VAL A 221 -13.22 -18.69 8.17
N ASP A 222 -13.85 -19.67 8.80
CA ASP A 222 -15.27 -19.97 8.66
C ASP A 222 -16.10 -18.86 9.33
N PRO A 223 -16.90 -18.07 8.58
CA PRO A 223 -17.66 -16.97 9.14
C PRO A 223 -18.91 -17.43 9.92
N ASP A 224 -19.40 -18.64 9.71
CA ASP A 224 -20.64 -19.15 10.29
C ASP A 224 -20.56 -20.63 10.72
N PRO A 225 -19.55 -20.99 11.54
CA PRO A 225 -19.25 -22.38 11.87
C PRO A 225 -20.44 -23.08 12.53
N GLN A 226 -20.66 -24.34 12.16
CA GLN A 226 -21.68 -25.18 12.80
C GLN A 226 -21.54 -25.21 14.33
N THR A 227 -22.68 -25.17 15.03
CA THR A 227 -22.72 -25.28 16.50
C THR A 227 -23.15 -26.69 16.92
N GLY A 228 -22.40 -27.33 17.81
CA GLY A 228 -22.71 -28.69 18.28
C GLY A 228 -21.95 -29.77 17.51
N TYR A 229 -22.56 -30.95 17.30
CA TYR A 229 -21.89 -32.01 16.58
C TYR A 229 -21.82 -31.66 15.09
N PHE A 230 -20.62 -31.65 14.51
CA PHE A 230 -20.41 -31.31 13.12
C PHE A 230 -20.97 -32.39 12.21
N ASP A 231 -21.84 -32.00 11.28
CA ASP A 231 -22.31 -32.86 10.20
C ASP A 231 -21.79 -32.31 8.85
N PRO A 232 -20.91 -33.05 8.14
CA PRO A 232 -20.40 -32.62 6.84
C PRO A 232 -21.48 -32.54 5.74
N TYR A 233 -22.74 -32.88 6.04
CA TYR A 233 -23.86 -32.85 5.11
C TYR A 233 -24.99 -31.88 5.51
N ASP A 234 -24.85 -31.19 6.65
CA ASP A 234 -25.80 -30.18 7.14
C ASP A 234 -25.06 -28.88 7.45
N GLY A 235 -24.39 -28.35 6.41
CA GLY A 235 -23.53 -27.19 6.54
C GLY A 235 -24.27 -25.85 6.57
N ASN A 236 -23.59 -24.84 7.10
CA ASN A 236 -24.05 -23.46 7.12
C ASN A 236 -23.32 -22.62 6.06
N GLY A 237 -24.02 -21.64 5.49
CA GLY A 237 -23.40 -20.70 4.57
C GLY A 237 -22.84 -21.36 3.30
N ASN A 238 -21.80 -20.75 2.75
CA ASN A 238 -21.19 -21.18 1.49
C ASN A 238 -20.20 -22.32 1.71
N PHE A 239 -19.43 -22.29 2.80
CA PHE A 239 -18.47 -23.33 3.13
C PHE A 239 -18.35 -23.51 4.65
N ASP A 240 -17.97 -24.71 5.06
CA ASP A 240 -17.59 -25.06 6.43
C ASP A 240 -16.18 -25.66 6.42
N ILE A 241 -15.46 -25.54 7.54
CA ILE A 241 -14.17 -26.21 7.73
C ILE A 241 -14.36 -27.47 8.56
N LEU A 242 -13.93 -28.63 8.07
CA LEU A 242 -14.05 -29.89 8.80
C LEU A 242 -13.26 -29.80 10.13
N PRO A 243 -13.88 -29.79 11.32
CA PRO A 243 -13.13 -29.57 12.55
C PRO A 243 -12.24 -30.78 12.86
N GLY A 244 -11.12 -30.55 13.55
CA GLY A 244 -10.25 -31.61 14.04
C GLY A 244 -10.98 -32.62 14.94
N THR A 245 -10.37 -33.79 15.13
CA THR A 245 -10.95 -34.83 16.00
C THR A 245 -10.76 -34.48 17.48
N ASP A 246 -11.85 -34.47 18.24
CA ASP A 246 -11.88 -34.19 19.68
C ASP A 246 -11.15 -35.26 20.49
N PRO A 247 -10.71 -34.93 21.73
CA PRO A 247 -10.29 -35.92 22.72
C PRO A 247 -11.41 -36.93 23.01
N GLY A 248 -11.40 -38.07 22.30
CA GLY A 248 -12.46 -39.08 22.35
C GLY A 248 -12.97 -39.56 20.98
N GLY A 249 -12.50 -38.98 19.87
CA GLY A 249 -12.79 -39.44 18.52
C GLY A 249 -13.98 -38.75 17.83
N GLY A 250 -14.67 -37.84 18.52
CA GLY A 250 -15.77 -37.05 17.95
C GLY A 250 -15.29 -35.85 17.13
N ARG A 251 -16.23 -35.13 16.52
CA ARG A 251 -16.01 -33.85 15.83
C ARG A 251 -17.11 -32.87 16.22
N SER A 252 -16.95 -32.22 17.37
CA SER A 252 -17.92 -31.29 17.96
C SER A 252 -17.73 -29.84 17.53
N GLY A 253 -16.87 -29.56 16.54
CA GLY A 253 -16.46 -28.20 16.20
C GLY A 253 -15.50 -27.56 17.20
N ALA A 254 -15.35 -28.10 18.41
CA ALA A 254 -14.52 -27.52 19.47
C ALA A 254 -13.00 -27.67 19.25
N THR A 255 -12.60 -28.64 18.43
CA THR A 255 -11.19 -28.84 18.05
C THR A 255 -10.95 -28.25 16.65
N PRO A 256 -10.19 -27.15 16.52
CA PRO A 256 -9.96 -26.53 15.22
C PRO A 256 -9.18 -27.45 14.26
N GLN A 257 -9.46 -27.37 12.95
CA GLN A 257 -8.67 -28.06 11.94
C GLN A 257 -7.26 -27.47 11.86
N PRO A 258 -6.18 -28.24 12.07
CA PRO A 258 -4.82 -27.70 11.94
C PRO A 258 -4.51 -27.22 10.52
N GLU A 259 -5.01 -27.95 9.52
CA GLU A 259 -4.78 -27.70 8.09
C GLU A 259 -5.82 -26.71 7.52
N ARG A 260 -5.76 -25.45 7.96
CA ARG A 260 -6.66 -24.37 7.51
C ARG A 260 -5.93 -23.09 7.11
N TRP A 261 -4.64 -23.18 6.85
CA TRP A 261 -3.83 -22.10 6.33
C TRP A 261 -3.47 -22.39 4.88
N ALA A 262 -3.36 -21.36 4.06
CA ALA A 262 -2.95 -21.50 2.67
C ALA A 262 -2.47 -20.16 2.11
N THR A 263 -2.15 -20.15 0.82
CA THR A 263 -2.07 -18.87 0.10
C THR A 263 -3.45 -18.21 0.03
N ASN A 264 -3.50 -16.88 0.01
CA ASN A 264 -4.71 -16.11 -0.24
C ASN A 264 -5.37 -16.52 -1.57
N TRP A 265 -4.58 -16.93 -2.57
CA TRP A 265 -5.11 -17.51 -3.80
C TRP A 265 -6.01 -18.72 -3.56
N ALA A 266 -5.58 -19.68 -2.74
CA ALA A 266 -6.40 -20.85 -2.39
C ALA A 266 -7.62 -20.46 -1.56
N VAL A 267 -7.45 -19.58 -0.56
CA VAL A 267 -8.54 -19.12 0.31
C VAL A 267 -9.62 -18.37 -0.47
N GLU A 268 -9.24 -17.45 -1.35
CA GLU A 268 -10.18 -16.70 -2.17
C GLU A 268 -10.83 -17.57 -3.26
N THR A 269 -10.10 -18.58 -3.77
CA THR A 269 -10.69 -19.60 -4.66
C THR A 269 -11.80 -20.38 -3.94
N ILE A 270 -11.56 -20.82 -2.70
CA ILE A 270 -12.58 -21.51 -1.89
C ILE A 270 -13.81 -20.61 -1.72
N LYS A 271 -13.62 -19.37 -1.28
CA LYS A 271 -14.73 -18.43 -1.06
C LYS A 271 -15.54 -18.18 -2.32
N ALA A 272 -14.87 -17.88 -3.44
CA ALA A 272 -15.52 -17.57 -4.71
C ALA A 272 -16.23 -18.80 -5.30
N ALA A 273 -15.57 -19.94 -5.34
CA ALA A 273 -16.14 -21.17 -5.88
C ALA A 273 -17.32 -21.67 -5.05
N SER A 274 -17.21 -21.63 -3.71
CA SER A 274 -18.27 -22.08 -2.81
C SER A 274 -19.51 -21.20 -2.90
N ALA A 275 -19.34 -19.88 -3.10
CA ALA A 275 -20.45 -18.96 -3.37
C ALA A 275 -21.13 -19.19 -4.73
N ALA A 276 -20.42 -19.80 -5.69
CA ALA A 276 -20.91 -20.04 -7.06
C ALA A 276 -21.69 -21.36 -7.22
N VAL A 277 -21.69 -22.22 -6.20
CA VAL A 277 -22.35 -23.54 -6.22
C VAL A 277 -23.42 -23.65 -5.15
N SER A 278 -24.38 -24.53 -5.37
CA SER A 278 -25.44 -24.78 -4.39
C SER A 278 -24.97 -25.72 -3.29
N GLY A 279 -25.35 -25.41 -2.05
CA GLY A 279 -24.99 -26.20 -0.87
C GLY A 279 -23.70 -25.72 -0.24
N THR A 280 -23.46 -26.18 0.99
CA THR A 280 -22.27 -25.83 1.76
C THR A 280 -21.12 -26.75 1.39
N GLN A 281 -20.00 -26.16 1.01
CA GLN A 281 -18.78 -26.90 0.69
C GLN A 281 -17.96 -27.18 1.94
N VAL A 282 -17.56 -28.43 2.17
CA VAL A 282 -16.77 -28.79 3.36
C VAL A 282 -15.29 -28.93 3.00
N ILE A 283 -14.46 -28.07 3.59
CA ILE A 283 -13.01 -28.07 3.35
C ILE A 283 -12.33 -29.02 4.36
N ASN A 284 -11.78 -30.11 3.84
CA ASN A 284 -11.16 -31.18 4.62
C ASN A 284 -9.72 -30.88 5.03
N GLY A 285 -9.02 -30.02 4.28
CA GLY A 285 -7.62 -29.75 4.54
C GLY A 285 -6.99 -28.79 3.54
N MET A 286 -6.09 -27.97 4.06
CA MET A 286 -5.13 -27.16 3.32
C MET A 286 -3.76 -27.34 3.98
N SER A 287 -3.01 -26.29 4.29
CA SER A 287 -1.74 -26.35 5.03
C SER A 287 -1.90 -26.06 6.53
N THR A 288 -0.94 -26.50 7.34
CA THR A 288 -0.78 -26.01 8.71
C THR A 288 -0.33 -24.56 8.75
N ASP A 289 -0.49 -23.90 9.89
CA ASP A 289 0.00 -22.54 10.18
C ASP A 289 1.43 -22.28 9.71
N ASP A 290 2.34 -23.26 9.85
CA ASP A 290 3.73 -23.15 9.41
C ASP A 290 4.03 -23.76 8.04
N GLY A 291 3.06 -24.41 7.38
CA GLY A 291 3.21 -25.20 6.15
C GLY A 291 4.07 -26.47 6.29
N TRP A 292 5.00 -26.56 7.24
CA TRP A 292 5.86 -27.73 7.43
C TRP A 292 5.11 -28.90 8.09
N GLY A 293 4.21 -28.59 9.02
CA GLY A 293 3.42 -29.54 9.80
C GLY A 293 2.53 -30.44 8.94
N SER A 294 2.01 -29.94 7.81
CA SER A 294 1.06 -30.66 6.95
C SER A 294 1.54 -32.05 6.52
N SER A 295 2.86 -32.24 6.40
CA SER A 295 3.48 -33.54 6.07
C SER A 295 3.08 -34.71 6.98
N LYS A 296 2.56 -34.43 8.18
CA LYS A 296 2.02 -35.44 9.11
C LYS A 296 0.71 -36.06 8.60
N TRP A 297 -0.09 -35.31 7.86
CA TRP A 297 -1.33 -35.78 7.27
C TRP A 297 -1.06 -36.10 5.81
N HIS A 298 -0.82 -35.11 4.95
CA HIS A 298 -0.55 -35.28 3.52
C HIS A 298 0.79 -34.65 3.10
N GLN A 299 1.56 -35.32 2.23
CA GLN A 299 2.90 -34.85 1.86
C GLN A 299 2.91 -33.62 0.93
N THR A 300 1.80 -33.31 0.25
CA THR A 300 1.69 -32.26 -0.77
C THR A 300 1.31 -30.90 -0.17
N HIS A 301 0.50 -30.89 0.89
CA HIS A 301 -0.12 -29.74 1.56
C HIS A 301 0.82 -28.75 2.27
N GLN A 302 2.06 -28.61 1.84
CA GLN A 302 3.07 -27.82 2.55
C GLN A 302 3.26 -26.39 2.04
N ALA A 303 2.58 -26.04 0.94
CA ALA A 303 2.82 -24.78 0.20
C ALA A 303 1.60 -23.86 0.13
N GLY A 304 0.47 -24.24 0.73
CA GLY A 304 -0.79 -23.49 0.64
C GLY A 304 -1.36 -23.46 -0.78
N MET A 305 -1.04 -24.46 -1.59
CA MET A 305 -1.44 -24.59 -3.00
C MET A 305 -2.23 -25.87 -3.25
N ASP A 306 -2.77 -26.45 -2.18
CA ASP A 306 -3.56 -27.68 -2.19
C ASP A 306 -4.86 -27.45 -1.42
N ILE A 307 -5.96 -27.97 -1.96
CA ILE A 307 -7.28 -27.93 -1.31
C ILE A 307 -7.86 -29.34 -1.34
N ASP A 308 -8.22 -29.87 -0.17
CA ASP A 308 -9.04 -31.07 -0.06
C ASP A 308 -10.50 -30.67 0.16
N LEU A 309 -11.34 -30.94 -0.84
CA LEU A 309 -12.78 -30.72 -0.78
C LEU A 309 -13.51 -32.03 -0.46
N ASN A 310 -14.38 -32.04 0.54
CA ASN A 310 -15.15 -33.21 0.93
C ASN A 310 -16.03 -33.73 -0.22
N VAL A 311 -16.20 -35.05 -0.28
CA VAL A 311 -17.09 -35.71 -1.23
C VAL A 311 -18.23 -36.39 -0.48
N PRO A 312 -19.48 -36.34 -0.95
CA PRO A 312 -20.59 -37.00 -0.27
C PRO A 312 -20.43 -38.53 -0.21
N GLY A 313 -20.90 -39.14 0.88
CA GLY A 313 -20.80 -40.59 1.11
C GLY A 313 -21.33 -41.47 -0.03
N SER A 314 -22.31 -40.98 -0.80
CA SER A 314 -22.84 -41.68 -1.99
C SER A 314 -21.84 -41.77 -3.15
N VAL A 315 -20.84 -40.89 -3.19
CA VAL A 315 -19.82 -40.79 -4.25
C VAL A 315 -18.50 -41.45 -3.84
N MET A 316 -18.33 -41.81 -2.55
CA MET A 316 -17.14 -42.47 -1.99
C MET A 316 -16.99 -43.94 -2.45
N ASN A 317 -16.85 -44.13 -3.74
CA ASN A 317 -16.68 -45.41 -4.43
C ASN A 317 -15.77 -45.21 -5.67
N TYR A 318 -15.41 -46.28 -6.38
CA TYR A 318 -14.48 -46.21 -7.52
C TYR A 318 -15.14 -45.91 -8.87
N GLY A 319 -16.44 -45.68 -8.92
CA GLY A 319 -17.24 -45.61 -10.13
C GLY A 319 -17.73 -46.98 -10.58
N ASN A 320 -18.77 -46.97 -11.40
CA ASN A 320 -19.42 -48.14 -12.00
C ASN A 320 -19.65 -48.00 -13.52
N GLY A 321 -19.16 -46.92 -14.13
CA GLY A 321 -19.33 -46.58 -15.54
C GLY A 321 -20.56 -45.73 -15.85
N TYR A 322 -21.28 -45.25 -14.83
CA TYR A 322 -22.49 -44.43 -14.99
C TYR A 322 -22.50 -43.25 -14.02
N LEU A 323 -22.58 -42.03 -14.57
CA LEU A 323 -22.64 -40.81 -13.78
C LEU A 323 -24.01 -40.64 -13.11
N SER A 324 -24.05 -40.83 -11.79
CA SER A 324 -25.22 -40.56 -10.96
C SER A 324 -25.42 -39.06 -10.70
N SER A 325 -26.58 -38.68 -10.16
CA SER A 325 -26.85 -37.28 -9.80
C SER A 325 -25.93 -36.75 -8.68
N SER A 326 -25.52 -37.60 -7.74
CA SER A 326 -24.56 -37.18 -6.70
C SER A 326 -23.15 -36.99 -7.29
N GLU A 327 -22.73 -37.88 -8.18
CA GLU A 327 -21.44 -37.74 -8.88
C GLU A 327 -21.43 -36.49 -9.78
N GLN A 328 -22.55 -36.21 -10.48
CA GLN A 328 -22.71 -34.97 -11.23
C GLN A 328 -22.64 -33.72 -10.33
N GLY A 329 -23.13 -33.81 -9.09
CA GLY A 329 -22.96 -32.75 -8.08
C GLY A 329 -21.49 -32.43 -7.86
N VAL A 330 -20.68 -33.45 -7.56
CA VAL A 330 -19.23 -33.29 -7.36
C VAL A 330 -18.53 -32.76 -8.62
N VAL A 331 -18.93 -33.21 -9.82
CA VAL A 331 -18.41 -32.64 -11.07
C VAL A 331 -18.70 -31.13 -11.16
N ASN A 332 -19.90 -30.68 -10.79
CA ASN A 332 -20.25 -29.26 -10.81
C ASN A 332 -19.42 -28.45 -9.80
N GLU A 333 -19.14 -29.01 -8.63
CA GLU A 333 -18.28 -28.39 -7.61
C GLU A 333 -16.85 -28.24 -8.13
N MET A 334 -16.27 -29.32 -8.66
CA MET A 334 -14.93 -29.29 -9.27
C MET A 334 -14.85 -28.26 -10.41
N VAL A 335 -15.86 -28.17 -11.27
CA VAL A 335 -15.92 -27.17 -12.36
C VAL A 335 -15.96 -25.75 -11.81
N ALA A 336 -16.75 -25.49 -10.77
CA ALA A 336 -16.85 -24.17 -10.17
C ALA A 336 -15.54 -23.73 -9.53
N PHE A 337 -14.81 -24.64 -8.87
CA PHE A 337 -13.49 -24.38 -8.34
C PHE A 337 -12.49 -23.98 -9.44
N VAL A 338 -12.52 -24.64 -10.59
CA VAL A 338 -11.67 -24.25 -11.74
C VAL A 338 -12.08 -22.88 -12.31
N GLN A 339 -13.37 -22.64 -12.49
CA GLN A 339 -13.88 -21.42 -13.14
C GLN A 339 -13.76 -20.17 -12.27
N ASN A 340 -13.72 -20.33 -10.94
CA ASN A 340 -13.67 -19.24 -9.96
C ASN A 340 -12.34 -19.23 -9.19
N ALA A 341 -11.26 -19.74 -9.79
CA ALA A 341 -9.93 -19.59 -9.24
C ALA A 341 -9.58 -18.10 -9.07
N ALA A 342 -8.95 -17.76 -7.95
CA ALA A 342 -8.57 -16.39 -7.63
C ALA A 342 -7.52 -15.85 -8.60
N GLU A 343 -7.49 -14.52 -8.76
CA GLU A 343 -6.46 -13.86 -9.55
C GLU A 343 -5.05 -14.23 -9.07
N GLY A 344 -4.14 -14.51 -10.01
CA GLY A 344 -2.77 -14.95 -9.74
C GLY A 344 -2.57 -16.46 -9.67
N CYS A 345 -3.66 -17.25 -9.71
CA CYS A 345 -3.58 -18.71 -9.72
C CYS A 345 -4.58 -19.37 -10.69
N GLU A 346 -4.39 -20.66 -10.91
CA GLU A 346 -5.39 -21.55 -11.51
C GLU A 346 -5.35 -22.92 -10.84
N ILE A 347 -6.49 -23.61 -10.79
CA ILE A 347 -6.53 -25.04 -10.48
C ILE A 347 -6.23 -25.79 -11.78
N TYR A 348 -5.18 -26.60 -11.77
CA TYR A 348 -4.73 -27.29 -12.99
C TYR A 348 -4.84 -28.81 -12.91
N LYS A 349 -4.81 -29.38 -11.70
CA LYS A 349 -4.87 -30.83 -11.50
C LYS A 349 -5.74 -31.17 -10.31
N LEU A 350 -6.63 -32.14 -10.49
CA LEU A 350 -7.48 -32.68 -9.45
C LEU A 350 -7.24 -34.18 -9.32
N ILE A 351 -7.40 -34.74 -8.12
CA ILE A 351 -7.23 -36.16 -7.84
C ILE A 351 -8.47 -36.66 -7.09
N ILE A 352 -9.09 -37.72 -7.62
CA ILE A 352 -10.28 -38.34 -7.03
C ILE A 352 -10.27 -39.85 -7.31
N SER A 353 -10.79 -40.65 -6.38
CA SER A 353 -10.88 -42.11 -6.59
C SER A 353 -12.02 -42.55 -7.50
N ASN A 354 -13.12 -41.78 -7.56
CA ASN A 354 -14.29 -42.12 -8.37
C ASN A 354 -14.01 -41.86 -9.86
N THR A 355 -13.96 -42.93 -10.66
CA THR A 355 -13.62 -42.84 -12.09
C THR A 355 -14.71 -42.20 -12.94
N ASP A 356 -15.98 -42.30 -12.55
CA ASP A 356 -17.10 -41.69 -13.27
C ASP A 356 -17.06 -40.16 -13.14
N VAL A 357 -16.77 -39.66 -11.94
CA VAL A 357 -16.55 -38.22 -11.68
C VAL A 357 -15.34 -37.70 -12.44
N ARG A 358 -14.21 -38.42 -12.38
CA ARG A 358 -12.98 -38.06 -13.10
C ARG A 358 -13.24 -37.88 -14.59
N ASP A 359 -13.88 -38.86 -15.22
CA ASP A 359 -14.09 -38.88 -16.67
C ASP A 359 -15.06 -37.77 -17.08
N ALA A 360 -16.18 -37.62 -16.36
CA ALA A 360 -17.14 -36.56 -16.61
C ALA A 360 -16.55 -35.14 -16.41
N PHE A 361 -15.68 -34.96 -15.42
CA PHE A 361 -14.97 -33.69 -15.23
C PHE A 361 -14.03 -33.39 -16.42
N ASN A 362 -13.25 -34.38 -16.87
CA ASN A 362 -12.34 -34.19 -18.00
C ASN A 362 -13.09 -33.86 -19.30
N ASP A 363 -14.18 -34.57 -19.58
CA ASP A 363 -15.06 -34.25 -20.72
C ASP A 363 -15.59 -32.81 -20.61
N LYS A 364 -15.92 -32.36 -19.39
CA LYS A 364 -16.39 -30.99 -19.16
C LYS A 364 -15.31 -29.93 -19.36
N MET A 365 -14.06 -30.22 -19.00
CA MET A 365 -12.92 -29.32 -19.25
C MET A 365 -12.66 -29.18 -20.75
N ASP A 366 -12.75 -30.28 -21.51
CA ASP A 366 -12.65 -30.28 -22.97
C ASP A 366 -13.78 -29.43 -23.61
N ASP A 367 -15.03 -29.62 -23.16
CA ASP A 367 -16.19 -28.83 -23.62
C ASP A 367 -16.03 -27.32 -23.36
N LEU A 368 -15.40 -26.96 -22.24
CA LEU A 368 -15.17 -25.57 -21.84
C LEU A 368 -13.90 -24.97 -22.44
N GLY A 369 -13.02 -25.79 -23.03
CA GLY A 369 -11.70 -25.36 -23.51
C GLY A 369 -10.73 -24.97 -22.40
N LEU A 370 -10.87 -25.57 -21.21
CA LEU A 370 -10.01 -25.32 -20.04
C LEU A 370 -8.94 -26.41 -19.91
N SER A 371 -7.75 -26.06 -19.42
CA SER A 371 -6.61 -26.99 -19.33
C SER A 371 -6.52 -27.79 -18.04
N ALA A 372 -7.45 -27.61 -17.11
CA ALA A 372 -7.49 -28.38 -15.88
C ALA A 372 -7.85 -29.84 -16.19
N TYR A 373 -7.38 -30.78 -15.37
CA TYR A 373 -7.69 -32.20 -15.56
C TYR A 373 -7.75 -32.96 -14.23
N ALA A 374 -8.56 -34.01 -14.19
CA ALA A 374 -8.67 -34.93 -13.07
C ALA A 374 -7.91 -36.24 -13.35
N VAL A 375 -7.25 -36.75 -12.32
CA VAL A 375 -6.54 -38.03 -12.31
C VAL A 375 -7.22 -38.98 -11.33
N GLY A 376 -7.32 -40.25 -11.72
CA GLY A 376 -7.88 -41.30 -10.87
C GLY A 376 -6.87 -41.79 -9.83
N ASP A 377 -7.29 -41.93 -8.58
CA ASP A 377 -6.52 -42.59 -7.53
C ASP A 377 -7.10 -43.96 -7.17
N SER A 378 -6.28 -45.01 -7.24
CA SER A 378 -6.68 -46.37 -6.85
C SER A 378 -6.22 -46.77 -5.45
N SER A 379 -5.50 -45.88 -4.73
CA SER A 379 -4.98 -46.18 -3.39
C SER A 379 -6.04 -46.12 -2.29
N GLY A 380 -7.16 -45.45 -2.58
CA GLY A 380 -8.26 -45.22 -1.63
C GLY A 380 -8.07 -44.00 -0.74
N VAL A 381 -6.96 -43.25 -0.90
CA VAL A 381 -6.70 -42.02 -0.14
C VAL A 381 -7.72 -40.96 -0.50
N HIS A 382 -7.99 -40.76 -1.79
CA HIS A 382 -8.91 -39.73 -2.29
C HIS A 382 -10.34 -40.27 -2.47
N LEU A 383 -10.83 -41.12 -1.56
CA LEU A 383 -12.20 -41.67 -1.62
C LEU A 383 -13.23 -40.70 -1.05
N ASN A 384 -12.87 -39.99 0.01
CA ASN A 384 -13.75 -39.09 0.75
C ASN A 384 -13.52 -37.61 0.44
N HIS A 385 -12.62 -37.29 -0.49
CA HIS A 385 -12.33 -35.92 -0.91
C HIS A 385 -11.80 -35.88 -2.34
N VAL A 386 -11.88 -34.69 -2.93
CA VAL A 386 -11.13 -34.29 -4.14
C VAL A 386 -9.93 -33.47 -3.68
N HIS A 387 -8.73 -33.91 -4.03
CA HIS A 387 -7.51 -33.10 -3.86
C HIS A 387 -7.35 -32.20 -5.08
N MET A 388 -7.11 -30.91 -4.89
CA MET A 388 -6.94 -29.93 -5.96
C MET A 388 -5.58 -29.24 -5.84
N ASP A 389 -4.77 -29.35 -6.89
CA ASP A 389 -3.49 -28.66 -7.02
C ASP A 389 -3.68 -27.32 -7.74
N LEU A 390 -3.20 -26.24 -7.11
CA LEU A 390 -3.13 -24.92 -7.69
C LEU A 390 -1.74 -24.67 -8.29
N ARG A 391 -1.66 -23.76 -9.27
CA ARG A 391 -0.38 -23.19 -9.72
C ARG A 391 -0.55 -21.72 -10.00
N THR A 392 0.55 -20.98 -9.94
CA THR A 392 0.55 -19.55 -10.24
C THR A 392 0.40 -19.29 -11.75
N THR A 393 -0.30 -18.21 -12.11
CA THR A 393 -0.33 -17.66 -13.48
C THR A 393 0.84 -16.71 -13.77
N GLY A 394 1.71 -16.49 -12.77
CA GLY A 394 2.92 -15.68 -12.86
C GLY A 394 2.85 -14.38 -12.06
N ALA A 395 4.02 -13.87 -11.69
CA ALA A 395 4.17 -12.61 -10.97
C ALA A 395 3.80 -11.41 -11.85
N THR A 396 2.91 -10.56 -11.36
CA THR A 396 2.52 -9.28 -11.94
C THR A 396 3.32 -8.13 -11.32
N THR A 397 3.90 -7.28 -12.14
CA THR A 397 4.63 -6.11 -11.64
C THR A 397 3.67 -5.19 -10.90
N MET A 398 4.03 -4.72 -9.70
CA MET A 398 3.30 -3.60 -9.09
C MET A 398 3.38 -2.38 -10.00
N THR A 399 2.26 -1.68 -10.15
CA THR A 399 2.30 -0.31 -10.66
C THR A 399 3.28 0.45 -9.77
N ALA A 400 4.32 1.03 -10.38
CA ALA A 400 5.21 1.91 -9.64
C ALA A 400 4.39 3.09 -9.13
N ASP A 401 4.74 3.62 -7.96
CA ASP A 401 4.20 4.90 -7.51
C ASP A 401 4.40 5.93 -8.64
N ALA A 402 3.37 6.73 -8.89
CA ALA A 402 3.41 7.65 -10.02
C ALA A 402 4.59 8.60 -9.82
N ALA A 403 5.33 8.91 -10.90
CA ALA A 403 6.39 9.90 -10.78
C ALA A 403 5.76 11.22 -10.31
N GLY A 404 6.20 11.75 -9.17
CA GLY A 404 5.61 12.95 -8.57
C GLY A 404 4.62 12.69 -7.43
N ASP A 405 4.14 11.46 -7.24
CA ASP A 405 3.32 11.06 -6.07
C ASP A 405 4.26 10.77 -4.89
N PHE A 406 4.65 11.83 -4.19
CA PHE A 406 5.63 11.76 -3.10
C PHE A 406 5.00 11.37 -1.78
N ASP A 407 3.71 11.64 -1.63
CA ASP A 407 2.97 11.25 -0.45
C ASP A 407 2.45 9.80 -0.53
N ILE A 408 2.49 9.16 -1.70
CA ILE A 408 2.05 7.77 -1.98
C ILE A 408 0.52 7.62 -1.88
N SER A 409 -0.23 8.68 -2.19
CA SER A 409 -1.70 8.69 -2.19
C SER A 409 -2.31 7.98 -3.40
N GLY A 410 -1.53 7.79 -4.46
CA GLY A 410 -2.01 7.33 -5.76
C GLY A 410 -2.51 8.46 -6.67
N GLY A 411 -2.46 9.72 -6.19
CA GLY A 411 -2.66 10.94 -6.96
C GLY A 411 -1.36 11.70 -7.13
N ILE A 412 -1.36 12.69 -8.03
CA ILE A 412 -0.31 13.71 -8.09
C ILE A 412 -1.06 15.03 -8.00
N ASP A 413 -0.86 15.79 -6.93
CA ASP A 413 -1.62 17.02 -6.67
C ASP A 413 -0.79 18.12 -5.99
N ALA A 414 -1.46 19.17 -5.53
CA ALA A 414 -0.82 20.34 -4.93
C ALA A 414 0.01 19.96 -3.68
N PHE A 415 -0.42 18.93 -2.95
CA PHE A 415 0.30 18.46 -1.77
C PHE A 415 1.67 17.87 -2.13
N ASP A 416 1.79 17.22 -3.29
CA ASP A 416 3.09 16.74 -3.77
C ASP A 416 4.04 17.88 -4.14
N ILE A 417 3.51 19.00 -4.65
CA ILE A 417 4.30 20.20 -4.90
C ILE A 417 4.82 20.77 -3.58
N ASP A 418 3.96 20.89 -2.57
CA ASP A 418 4.31 21.38 -1.24
C ASP A 418 5.38 20.48 -0.58
N LEU A 419 5.22 19.15 -0.69
CA LEU A 419 6.21 18.20 -0.19
C LEU A 419 7.57 18.35 -0.89
N LEU A 420 7.56 18.59 -2.19
CA LEU A 420 8.78 18.78 -2.95
C LEU A 420 9.50 20.07 -2.54
N TYR A 421 8.75 21.17 -2.35
CA TYR A 421 9.28 22.41 -1.79
C TYR A 421 9.83 22.24 -0.38
N LYS A 422 9.11 21.52 0.48
CA LYS A 422 9.55 21.19 1.85
C LYS A 422 10.89 20.46 1.90
N ASN A 423 11.22 19.72 0.84
CA ASN A 423 12.41 18.91 0.73
C ASN A 423 13.51 19.52 -0.16
N LEU A 424 13.41 20.79 -0.57
CA LEU A 424 14.46 21.47 -1.33
C LEU A 424 15.82 21.39 -0.61
N GLY A 425 16.87 21.04 -1.35
CA GLY A 425 18.21 20.79 -0.82
C GLY A 425 18.38 19.43 -0.13
N GLY A 426 17.30 18.65 0.01
CA GLY A 426 17.26 17.29 0.55
C GLY A 426 17.83 16.24 -0.39
N ASP A 427 17.86 14.96 0.02
CA ASP A 427 18.33 13.85 -0.81
C ASP A 427 17.34 13.55 -1.95
N ALA A 428 17.84 13.54 -3.19
CA ALA A 428 17.03 13.40 -4.39
C ALA A 428 16.58 11.95 -4.63
N SER A 429 17.02 10.95 -3.87
CA SER A 429 16.67 9.54 -4.10
C SER A 429 15.16 9.22 -4.13
N ILE A 430 14.30 10.11 -3.62
CA ILE A 430 12.83 10.03 -3.72
C ILE A 430 12.19 11.17 -4.53
N PHE A 431 12.80 12.35 -4.53
CA PHE A 431 12.24 13.58 -5.07
C PHE A 431 12.87 14.01 -6.41
N ASN A 432 13.84 13.25 -6.95
CA ASN A 432 14.57 13.59 -8.18
C ASN A 432 13.77 13.25 -9.43
N LEU A 433 12.96 14.18 -9.89
CA LEU A 433 12.21 14.02 -11.12
C LEU A 433 13.07 14.40 -12.34
N ALA A 434 13.95 15.40 -12.21
CA ALA A 434 14.71 15.92 -13.35
C ALA A 434 16.05 15.20 -13.58
N ALA A 435 16.47 14.30 -12.67
CA ALA A 435 17.73 13.57 -12.68
C ALA A 435 18.99 14.46 -12.83
N THR A 436 18.91 15.73 -12.41
CA THR A 436 19.99 16.71 -12.65
C THR A 436 20.98 16.88 -11.50
N SER A 437 20.65 16.32 -10.33
CA SER A 437 21.36 16.53 -9.07
C SER A 437 21.21 15.30 -8.16
N THR A 438 22.09 15.19 -7.15
CA THR A 438 21.92 14.26 -6.02
C THR A 438 21.09 14.86 -4.89
N LEU A 439 20.75 16.15 -5.00
CA LEU A 439 19.86 16.89 -4.10
C LEU A 439 18.59 17.32 -4.84
N VAL A 440 17.49 17.50 -4.11
CA VAL A 440 16.25 18.11 -4.61
C VAL A 440 16.51 19.58 -4.95
N THR A 441 16.07 20.01 -6.12
CA THR A 441 16.29 21.36 -6.64
C THR A 441 15.01 21.95 -7.22
N GLN A 442 15.01 23.27 -7.49
CA GLN A 442 13.90 23.92 -8.20
C GLN A 442 13.58 23.25 -9.55
N LYS A 443 14.55 22.60 -10.20
CA LYS A 443 14.29 21.89 -11.46
C LYS A 443 13.39 20.68 -11.30
N ASP A 444 13.41 20.06 -10.12
CA ASP A 444 12.52 18.95 -9.81
C ASP A 444 11.09 19.47 -9.66
N VAL A 445 10.92 20.65 -9.03
CA VAL A 445 9.63 21.35 -8.94
C VAL A 445 9.13 21.76 -10.32
N ASP A 446 9.98 22.38 -11.13
CA ASP A 446 9.64 22.74 -12.52
C ASP A 446 9.12 21.52 -13.29
N TYR A 447 9.78 20.36 -13.13
CA TYR A 447 9.41 19.12 -13.81
C TYR A 447 8.08 18.56 -13.29
N LEU A 448 7.84 18.59 -11.98
CA LEU A 448 6.56 18.18 -11.41
C LEU A 448 5.42 19.03 -11.98
N VAL A 449 5.53 20.35 -11.87
CA VAL A 449 4.47 21.29 -12.27
C VAL A 449 4.21 21.23 -13.78
N ARG A 450 5.26 21.26 -14.60
CA ARG A 450 5.10 21.46 -16.05
C ARG A 450 5.11 20.19 -16.87
N ASP A 451 5.86 19.17 -16.48
CA ASP A 451 6.01 17.95 -17.29
C ASP A 451 5.10 16.82 -16.78
N ILE A 452 4.80 16.78 -15.48
CA ILE A 452 3.97 15.72 -14.87
C ILE A 452 2.52 16.17 -14.71
N LEU A 453 2.29 17.30 -14.04
CA LEU A 453 0.96 17.87 -13.84
C LEU A 453 0.42 18.60 -15.09
N ASP A 454 1.30 18.88 -16.06
CA ASP A 454 0.98 19.60 -17.31
C ASP A 454 0.28 20.95 -17.06
N THR A 455 0.73 21.67 -16.02
CA THR A 455 0.21 22.99 -15.65
C THR A 455 1.34 24.05 -15.55
N GLN A 456 1.06 25.19 -14.93
CA GLN A 456 1.96 26.30 -14.70
C GLN A 456 1.92 26.77 -13.25
N TYR A 457 2.99 27.45 -12.86
CA TYR A 457 2.96 28.33 -11.69
C TYR A 457 1.81 29.34 -11.81
N GLY A 458 1.07 29.54 -10.73
CA GLY A 458 -0.13 30.37 -10.76
C GLY A 458 -1.44 29.60 -10.85
N ASP A 459 -1.44 28.31 -11.19
CA ASP A 459 -2.65 27.47 -11.25
C ASP A 459 -2.79 26.73 -9.92
N ALA A 460 -3.63 27.25 -9.02
CA ALA A 460 -3.81 26.75 -7.67
C ALA A 460 -4.68 25.49 -7.61
N ASP A 461 -5.64 25.31 -8.53
CA ASP A 461 -6.54 24.16 -8.54
C ASP A 461 -6.14 23.03 -9.51
N LEU A 462 -5.04 23.23 -10.23
CA LEU A 462 -4.39 22.29 -11.15
C LEU A 462 -5.28 21.88 -12.32
N ASP A 463 -6.19 22.76 -12.77
CA ASP A 463 -7.09 22.48 -13.88
C ASP A 463 -6.48 22.75 -15.27
N GLY A 464 -5.27 23.30 -15.31
CA GLY A 464 -4.46 23.51 -16.50
C GLY A 464 -4.49 24.93 -17.05
N ASP A 465 -5.23 25.86 -16.43
CA ASP A 465 -5.18 27.28 -16.75
C ASP A 465 -5.02 28.19 -15.53
N VAL A 466 -4.17 29.21 -15.68
CA VAL A 466 -4.04 30.29 -14.68
C VAL A 466 -5.13 31.35 -14.93
N ASP A 467 -6.15 31.38 -14.08
CA ASP A 467 -7.38 32.16 -14.23
C ASP A 467 -7.81 32.94 -12.95
N PHE A 468 -9.07 33.38 -12.88
CA PHE A 468 -9.54 34.17 -11.73
C PHE A 468 -9.80 33.31 -10.48
N GLY A 469 -10.07 32.02 -10.64
CA GLY A 469 -10.15 31.05 -9.55
C GLY A 469 -8.85 31.03 -8.75
N ASP A 470 -7.71 30.93 -9.44
CA ASP A 470 -6.39 30.91 -8.80
C ASP A 470 -6.03 32.24 -8.14
N PHE A 471 -6.33 33.35 -8.82
CA PHE A 471 -6.18 34.67 -8.22
C PHE A 471 -7.03 34.81 -6.94
N SER A 472 -8.21 34.19 -6.90
CA SER A 472 -9.06 34.20 -5.71
C SER A 472 -8.42 33.40 -4.57
N ALA A 473 -7.74 32.28 -4.86
CA ALA A 473 -6.96 31.54 -3.86
C ALA A 473 -5.85 32.40 -3.25
N LEU A 474 -5.02 33.04 -4.09
CA LEU A 474 -3.97 33.97 -3.63
C LEU A 474 -4.56 35.12 -2.80
N MET A 475 -5.62 35.75 -3.30
CA MET A 475 -6.23 36.90 -2.64
C MET A 475 -6.80 36.55 -1.27
N ASP A 476 -7.46 35.40 -1.15
CA ASP A 476 -8.10 34.96 0.09
C ASP A 476 -7.09 34.56 1.17
N ASN A 477 -5.87 34.15 0.78
CA ASN A 477 -4.81 33.71 1.68
C ASN A 477 -3.60 34.65 1.75
N PHE A 478 -3.68 35.85 1.17
CA PHE A 478 -2.56 36.79 1.14
C PHE A 478 -2.07 37.17 2.55
N THR A 479 -0.86 36.73 2.88
CA THR A 479 -0.19 37.00 4.15
C THR A 479 0.71 38.23 4.09
N GLY A 480 1.23 38.54 2.90
CA GLY A 480 2.41 39.38 2.72
C GLY A 480 3.68 38.65 3.19
N GLU A 481 4.84 39.27 2.99
CA GLU A 481 6.10 38.58 3.28
C GLU A 481 6.31 38.31 4.78
N LEU A 482 6.62 37.06 5.08
CA LEU A 482 6.91 36.51 6.38
C LEU A 482 8.30 35.85 6.39
N GLY A 483 8.73 35.35 7.55
CA GLY A 483 9.89 34.47 7.58
C GLY A 483 9.57 33.11 6.94
N LEU A 484 10.59 32.43 6.40
CA LEU A 484 10.45 31.06 5.88
C LEU A 484 9.64 30.17 6.85
N ARG A 485 8.55 29.58 6.34
CA ARG A 485 7.61 28.70 7.07
C ARG A 485 6.71 29.39 8.12
N GLU A 486 6.68 30.71 8.19
CA GLU A 486 5.80 31.42 9.12
C GLU A 486 4.37 31.61 8.59
N GLY A 487 4.14 31.56 7.27
CA GLY A 487 2.81 31.67 6.67
C GLY A 487 1.99 30.37 6.74
N SER A 488 2.65 29.21 6.66
CA SER A 488 2.00 27.89 6.62
C SER A 488 1.03 27.71 5.43
N GLU A 489 1.27 28.45 4.36
CA GLU A 489 0.54 28.36 3.10
C GLU A 489 1.22 27.34 2.17
N GLY A 490 0.52 26.95 1.11
CA GLY A 490 1.00 26.01 0.11
C GLY A 490 0.39 26.30 -1.27
N TRP A 491 0.70 25.45 -2.24
CA TRP A 491 0.38 25.69 -3.65
C TRP A 491 -1.10 26.00 -3.89
N ALA A 492 -2.00 25.20 -3.31
CA ALA A 492 -3.44 25.36 -3.49
C ALA A 492 -4.00 26.63 -2.82
N THR A 493 -3.24 27.28 -1.94
CA THR A 493 -3.61 28.55 -1.31
C THR A 493 -2.96 29.76 -1.95
N GLY A 494 -2.07 29.56 -2.93
CA GLY A 494 -1.45 30.62 -3.72
C GLY A 494 0.04 30.83 -3.48
N ASP A 495 0.70 29.99 -2.67
CA ASP A 495 2.17 29.97 -2.52
C ASP A 495 2.78 29.19 -3.69
N TRP A 496 3.12 29.89 -4.77
CA TRP A 496 3.62 29.26 -5.99
C TRP A 496 5.14 29.27 -6.07
N ASP A 497 5.83 30.08 -5.26
CA ASP A 497 7.30 30.06 -5.20
C ASP A 497 7.89 29.17 -4.08
N GLY A 498 7.03 28.67 -3.19
CA GLY A 498 7.29 27.62 -2.20
C GLY A 498 8.00 28.11 -0.94
N ASP A 499 7.89 29.40 -0.63
CA ASP A 499 8.52 30.01 0.54
C ASP A 499 7.62 30.05 1.80
N TRP A 500 6.43 29.44 1.69
CA TRP A 500 5.44 29.16 2.72
C TRP A 500 4.60 30.36 3.15
N ASP A 501 4.61 31.43 2.37
CA ASP A 501 3.72 32.56 2.52
C ASP A 501 3.06 32.92 1.18
N VAL A 502 2.08 33.82 1.21
CA VAL A 502 1.38 34.27 0.00
C VAL A 502 1.55 35.78 -0.12
N ASP A 503 2.39 36.21 -1.04
CA ASP A 503 2.86 37.59 -1.08
C ASP A 503 2.99 38.21 -2.49
N ALA A 504 3.79 39.27 -2.61
CA ALA A 504 3.97 39.98 -3.86
C ALA A 504 4.81 39.18 -4.89
N ALA A 505 5.62 38.21 -4.46
CA ALA A 505 6.33 37.28 -5.32
C ALA A 505 5.36 36.31 -6.01
N ASP A 506 4.39 35.76 -5.28
CA ASP A 506 3.34 34.90 -5.85
C ASP A 506 2.45 35.66 -6.81
N LEU A 507 2.07 36.89 -6.46
CA LEU A 507 1.31 37.76 -7.36
C LEU A 507 2.09 38.03 -8.66
N ALA A 508 3.40 38.21 -8.58
CA ALA A 508 4.24 38.36 -9.77
C ALA A 508 4.31 37.06 -10.60
N MET A 509 4.22 35.89 -9.96
CA MET A 509 4.13 34.59 -10.64
C MET A 509 2.78 34.43 -11.36
N PHE A 510 1.67 34.74 -10.69
CA PHE A 510 0.34 34.79 -11.32
C PHE A 510 0.33 35.66 -12.58
N ASP A 511 0.81 36.90 -12.46
CA ASP A 511 0.85 37.86 -13.57
C ASP A 511 1.72 37.38 -14.74
N LEU A 512 2.78 36.63 -14.44
CA LEU A 512 3.70 36.12 -15.46
C LEU A 512 3.07 34.98 -16.27
N TYR A 513 2.24 34.15 -15.64
CA TYR A 513 1.71 32.92 -16.22
C TYR A 513 0.21 32.93 -16.50
N GLN A 514 -0.50 34.01 -16.18
CA GLN A 514 -1.92 34.18 -16.49
C GLN A 514 -2.24 33.79 -17.95
N THR A 515 -3.14 32.83 -18.10
CA THR A 515 -3.52 32.30 -19.42
C THR A 515 -4.92 32.74 -19.83
N ALA A 516 -5.80 33.00 -18.86
CA ALA A 516 -7.17 33.42 -19.08
C ALA A 516 -7.38 34.90 -18.69
N GLY A 517 -8.06 35.64 -19.56
CA GLY A 517 -8.34 37.05 -19.33
C GLY A 517 -9.53 37.27 -18.40
N PHE A 518 -9.43 38.28 -17.54
CA PHE A 518 -10.51 38.68 -16.64
C PHE A 518 -11.65 39.40 -17.37
N ASN A 519 -12.88 39.13 -16.93
CA ASN A 519 -14.01 39.99 -17.28
C ASN A 519 -13.93 41.33 -16.52
N ALA A 520 -14.76 42.31 -16.91
CA ALA A 520 -14.67 43.66 -16.34
C ALA A 520 -14.87 43.71 -14.81
N SER A 521 -15.68 42.82 -14.24
CA SER A 521 -15.85 42.74 -12.78
C SER A 521 -14.64 42.12 -12.09
N GLN A 522 -14.07 41.06 -12.65
CA GLN A 522 -12.87 40.39 -12.15
C GLN A 522 -11.66 41.33 -12.22
N GLN A 523 -11.47 42.05 -13.33
CA GLN A 523 -10.41 43.02 -13.49
C GLN A 523 -10.49 44.13 -12.44
N ALA A 524 -11.71 44.59 -12.11
CA ALA A 524 -11.88 45.62 -11.08
C ALA A 524 -11.50 45.12 -9.67
N VAL A 525 -11.74 43.84 -9.36
CA VAL A 525 -11.30 43.22 -8.09
C VAL A 525 -9.78 43.12 -8.05
N TYR A 526 -9.17 42.62 -9.13
CA TYR A 526 -7.72 42.52 -9.25
C TYR A 526 -7.04 43.90 -9.13
N ASP A 527 -7.49 44.90 -9.89
CA ASP A 527 -6.90 46.25 -9.86
C ASP A 527 -6.98 46.88 -8.44
N ASP A 528 -8.09 46.67 -7.72
CA ASP A 528 -8.29 47.17 -6.35
C ASP A 528 -7.35 46.46 -5.36
N PHE A 529 -7.20 45.13 -5.50
CA PHE A 529 -6.29 44.34 -4.68
C PHE A 529 -4.83 44.77 -4.89
N VAL A 530 -4.36 44.82 -6.14
CA VAL A 530 -2.98 45.23 -6.47
C VAL A 530 -2.68 46.64 -5.97
N ALA A 531 -3.64 47.57 -6.11
CA ALA A 531 -3.49 48.93 -5.59
C ALA A 531 -3.41 48.99 -4.05
N THR A 532 -4.00 48.01 -3.36
CA THR A 532 -4.02 47.93 -1.90
C THR A 532 -2.78 47.24 -1.34
N MET A 533 -2.35 46.13 -1.96
CA MET A 533 -1.23 45.30 -1.47
C MET A 533 0.15 45.81 -1.93
N ILE A 534 0.20 46.56 -3.04
CA ILE A 534 1.43 47.22 -3.52
C ILE A 534 1.23 48.76 -3.56
N PRO A 535 1.16 49.46 -2.41
CA PRO A 535 1.05 50.91 -2.41
C PRO A 535 2.34 51.54 -2.96
N GLU A 536 2.24 52.35 -4.01
CA GLU A 536 3.41 53.06 -4.55
C GLU A 536 4.12 53.90 -3.46
N PRO A 537 5.48 53.87 -3.37
CA PRO A 537 6.41 53.61 -4.47
C PRO A 537 7.49 52.54 -4.15
N LEU A 538 7.23 51.29 -4.52
CA LEU A 538 8.28 50.27 -4.77
C LEU A 538 8.46 49.96 -6.27
N SER A 539 7.82 50.73 -7.16
CA SER A 539 7.86 50.60 -8.62
C SER A 539 9.28 50.64 -9.25
N GLY A 540 10.32 50.91 -8.45
CA GLY A 540 11.73 50.81 -8.86
C GLY A 540 12.32 49.40 -8.83
N SER A 541 11.84 48.49 -7.97
CA SER A 541 12.40 47.14 -7.81
C SER A 541 11.88 46.17 -8.87
N LEU A 542 10.60 46.26 -9.24
CA LEU A 542 9.96 45.46 -10.30
C LEU A 542 10.49 45.79 -11.71
N MET A 543 10.95 47.02 -11.98
CA MET A 543 11.60 47.34 -13.25
C MET A 543 12.99 46.68 -13.41
N ILE A 544 13.66 46.33 -12.32
CA ILE A 544 14.97 45.68 -12.38
C ILE A 544 14.81 44.17 -12.65
N LEU A 545 13.77 43.54 -12.11
CA LEU A 545 13.46 42.12 -12.35
C LEU A 545 12.76 41.89 -13.71
N GLY A 546 11.75 42.68 -14.06
CA GLY A 546 11.11 42.64 -15.39
C GLY A 546 12.03 43.07 -16.54
N GLY A 547 13.02 43.92 -16.26
CA GLY A 547 14.03 44.35 -17.23
C GLY A 547 15.02 43.25 -17.64
N LEU A 548 15.30 42.28 -16.76
CA LEU A 548 16.16 41.14 -17.06
C LEU A 548 15.44 40.11 -17.96
N GLY A 549 14.14 39.89 -17.78
CA GLY A 549 13.32 39.03 -18.65
C GLY A 549 13.20 39.56 -20.09
N LEU A 550 13.05 40.87 -20.25
CA LEU A 550 13.00 41.52 -21.58
C LEU A 550 14.34 41.49 -22.33
N LEU A 551 15.48 41.35 -21.63
CA LEU A 551 16.80 41.20 -22.24
C LEU A 551 17.07 39.79 -22.79
N MET A 552 16.36 38.75 -22.31
CA MET A 552 16.47 37.40 -22.86
C MET A 552 15.64 37.20 -24.13
N ARG A 553 14.58 37.98 -24.34
CA ARG A 553 13.76 37.97 -25.57
C ARG A 553 14.50 38.47 -26.82
N ARG A 554 15.69 39.07 -26.67
CA ARG A 554 16.46 39.68 -27.78
C ARG A 554 17.65 38.86 -28.30
N ARG A 555 17.88 37.64 -27.79
CA ARG A 555 18.98 36.77 -28.26
C ARG A 555 18.55 35.56 -29.11
N ASN A 556 17.26 35.33 -29.31
CA ASN A 556 16.74 34.28 -30.20
C ASN A 556 15.78 34.82 -31.28
N ALA A 557 16.18 35.90 -31.96
CA ALA A 557 15.60 36.36 -33.21
C ALA A 557 16.71 36.63 -34.23
#